data_AF-A0A6P4DAF0-F1
#
_entry.id   AF-A0A6P4DAF0-F1
#
_cell.length_a   1.000
_cell.length_b   1.000
_cell.length_c   1.000
_cell.angle_alpha   90.00
_cell.angle_beta   90.00
_cell.angle_gamma   90.00
#
_symmetry.space_group_name_H-M   'P 1'
#
loop_
_entity.id
_entity.type
_entity.pdbx_description
1 polymer ?
#
loop_
_entity_poly.entity_id
_entity_poly.type
_entity_poly.pdbx_seq_one_letter_code
_entity_poly.pdbx_strand_id
1 'polypeptide(L)'
;MKDVGLWKIFKVVLNHSHPCCPGQAEMLKQHRELSMFVRRTIETHEKAEIRTSKTYQSFVVAAGNHCELGFIEKDVRNYITREVQNISKEDDAEEFGNYLIRMKEKNQNFFFELHLEGDHCIKHAFWADARSMAAFEYFEDVVSFDTTYNTNRYNLVLGYFVGVNYHGQSTLLGCALMKNEDIQ
;
A
#
# COMPACT_ATOMS: atom_id res chain seq x y z
N MET A 1 -4.66 46.39 29.71
CA MET A 1 -3.92 45.17 30.09
C MET A 1 -4.26 44.11 29.05
N LYS A 2 -3.26 43.60 28.33
CA LYS A 2 -3.45 42.58 27.29
C LYS A 2 -3.83 41.26 27.94
N ASP A 3 -4.89 40.64 27.45
CA ASP A 3 -5.31 39.29 27.81
C ASP A 3 -4.12 38.34 27.66
N VAL A 4 -3.70 37.75 28.77
CA VAL A 4 -2.79 36.61 28.77
C VAL A 4 -3.52 35.49 28.03
N GLY A 5 -2.87 34.86 27.04
CA GLY A 5 -3.41 33.83 26.15
C GLY A 5 -3.86 32.55 26.87
N LEU A 6 -4.83 32.70 27.77
CA LEU A 6 -5.39 31.66 28.62
C LEU A 6 -6.77 31.30 28.07
N TRP A 7 -6.93 30.03 27.77
CA TRP A 7 -8.21 29.47 27.37
C TRP A 7 -9.19 29.51 28.55
N LYS A 8 -10.35 30.13 28.34
CA LYS A 8 -11.47 30.10 29.30
C LYS A 8 -12.57 29.18 28.78
N ILE A 9 -12.97 28.21 29.61
CA ILE A 9 -14.16 27.39 29.36
C ILE A 9 -15.37 28.20 29.84
N PHE A 10 -16.27 28.56 28.92
CA PHE A 10 -17.42 29.42 29.23
C PHE A 10 -18.69 28.63 29.62
N LYS A 11 -18.76 27.34 29.28
CA LYS A 11 -19.94 26.51 29.53
C LYS A 11 -19.56 25.03 29.62
N VAL A 12 -20.08 24.36 30.65
CA VAL A 12 -20.02 22.90 30.79
C VAL A 12 -21.45 22.43 31.05
N VAL A 13 -21.92 21.45 30.27
CA VAL A 13 -23.22 20.82 30.47
C VAL A 13 -22.98 19.37 30.84
N LEU A 14 -23.34 19.01 32.07
CA LEU A 14 -23.12 17.67 32.64
C LEU A 14 -24.33 16.75 32.47
N ASN A 15 -25.47 17.29 32.03
CA ASN A 15 -26.67 16.49 31.80
C ASN A 15 -26.57 15.78 30.45
N HIS A 16 -26.71 14.46 30.50
CA HIS A 16 -26.76 13.59 29.33
C HIS A 16 -28.17 13.01 29.18
N SER A 17 -28.59 12.76 27.94
CA SER A 17 -29.86 12.06 27.63
C SER A 17 -29.76 10.55 27.78
N HIS A 18 -28.59 10.03 28.17
CA HIS A 18 -28.32 8.62 28.38
C HIS A 18 -27.34 8.44 29.55
N PRO A 19 -27.28 7.24 30.17
CA PRO A 19 -26.22 6.89 31.10
C PRO A 19 -24.85 7.03 30.44
N CYS A 20 -23.89 7.64 31.12
CA CYS A 20 -22.50 7.61 30.68
C CYS A 20 -21.87 6.29 31.11
N CYS A 21 -21.17 5.63 30.18
CA CYS A 21 -20.46 4.37 30.44
C CYS A 21 -18.95 4.56 30.25
N PRO A 22 -18.23 5.04 31.27
CA PRO A 22 -16.78 5.29 31.17
C PRO A 22 -15.99 4.05 30.77
N GLY A 23 -16.39 2.85 31.21
CA GLY A 23 -15.72 1.60 30.85
C GLY A 23 -15.79 1.24 29.36
N GLN A 24 -16.69 1.86 28.59
CA GLN A 24 -16.72 1.70 27.12
C GLN A 24 -15.90 2.77 26.40
N ALA A 25 -15.49 3.83 27.09
CA ALA A 25 -14.69 4.90 26.50
C ALA A 25 -13.31 4.39 26.07
N GLU A 26 -12.72 3.45 26.80
CA GLU A 26 -11.42 2.84 26.48
C GLU A 26 -11.43 2.12 25.12
N MET A 27 -12.60 1.67 24.65
CA MET A 27 -12.73 1.05 23.32
C MET A 27 -12.87 2.05 22.17
N LEU A 28 -12.97 3.36 22.45
CA LEU A 28 -13.00 4.38 21.41
C LEU A 28 -11.67 4.40 20.67
N LYS A 29 -11.72 4.63 19.36
CA LYS A 29 -10.52 4.63 18.49
C LYS A 29 -9.40 5.54 19.00
N GLN A 30 -9.74 6.67 19.62
CA GLN A 30 -8.79 7.64 20.16
C GLN A 30 -8.04 7.18 21.42
N HIS A 31 -8.58 6.16 22.12
CA HIS A 31 -7.98 5.60 23.34
C HIS A 31 -7.31 4.23 23.09
N ARG A 32 -7.43 3.70 21.87
CA ARG A 32 -6.81 2.43 21.48
C ARG A 32 -5.42 2.67 20.93
N GLU A 33 -4.42 2.13 21.61
CA GLU A 33 -3.02 2.21 21.19
C GLU A 33 -2.30 0.87 21.37
N LEU A 34 -1.48 0.51 20.38
CA LEU A 34 -0.58 -0.62 20.48
C LEU A 34 0.70 -0.16 21.18
N SER A 35 0.99 -0.72 22.35
CA SER A 35 2.25 -0.49 23.06
C SER A 35 3.44 -1.02 22.24
N MET A 36 4.65 -0.51 22.52
CA MET A 36 5.86 -0.97 21.82
C MET A 36 6.11 -2.48 21.98
N PHE A 37 5.78 -3.05 23.14
CA PHE A 37 5.89 -4.49 23.37
C PHE A 37 4.96 -5.27 22.44
N VAL A 38 3.69 -4.87 22.37
CA VAL A 38 2.69 -5.49 21.49
C VAL A 38 3.13 -5.40 20.02
N ARG A 39 3.63 -4.24 19.60
CA ARG A 39 4.15 -4.02 18.24
C ARG A 39 5.27 -5.00 17.87
N ARG A 40 6.30 -5.15 18.72
CA ARG A 40 7.41 -6.09 18.51
C ARG A 40 6.95 -7.54 18.43
N THR A 41 5.98 -7.93 19.26
CA THR A 41 5.42 -9.27 19.20
C THR A 41 4.65 -9.49 17.89
N ILE A 42 3.87 -8.50 17.43
CA ILE A 42 3.19 -8.57 16.13
C ILE A 42 4.20 -8.75 14.99
N GLU A 43 5.28 -7.96 14.98
CA GLU A 43 6.36 -8.08 13.97
C GLU A 43 7.01 -9.46 13.98
N THR A 44 7.27 -10.01 15.16
CA THR A 44 7.86 -11.34 15.31
C THR A 44 6.92 -12.43 14.77
N HIS A 45 5.62 -12.29 15.06
CA HIS A 45 4.61 -13.22 14.58
C HIS A 45 4.40 -13.13 13.06
N GLU A 46 4.45 -11.92 12.49
CA GLU A 46 4.37 -11.73 11.04
C GLU A 46 5.57 -12.36 10.33
N LYS A 47 6.79 -12.18 10.86
CA LYS A 47 8.00 -12.85 10.35
C LYS A 47 7.92 -14.38 10.42
N ALA A 48 7.16 -14.92 11.36
CA ALA A 48 6.89 -16.34 11.51
C ALA A 48 5.64 -16.80 10.73
N GLU A 49 5.06 -15.94 9.89
CA GLU A 49 3.86 -16.20 9.08
C GLU A 49 2.64 -16.65 9.90
N ILE A 50 2.55 -16.22 11.16
CA ILE A 50 1.43 -16.55 12.03
C ILE A 50 0.22 -15.71 11.63
N ARG A 51 -0.88 -16.38 11.30
CA ARG A 51 -2.15 -15.74 10.94
C ARG A 51 -2.55 -14.68 11.98
N THR A 52 -2.91 -13.47 11.52
CA THR A 52 -3.28 -12.33 12.37
C THR A 52 -4.30 -12.66 13.45
N SER A 53 -5.29 -13.50 13.15
CA SER A 53 -6.31 -13.93 14.11
C SER A 53 -5.71 -14.72 15.28
N LYS A 54 -4.67 -15.52 15.04
CA LYS A 54 -3.93 -16.26 16.07
C LYS A 54 -3.03 -15.33 16.88
N THR A 55 -2.40 -14.35 16.25
CA THR A 55 -1.63 -13.30 16.92
C THR A 55 -2.50 -12.46 17.86
N TYR A 56 -3.68 -12.05 17.42
CA TYR A 56 -4.64 -11.38 18.31
C TYR A 56 -5.08 -12.31 19.45
N GLN A 57 -5.43 -13.56 19.15
CA GLN A 57 -5.83 -14.52 20.16
C GLN A 57 -4.75 -14.76 21.22
N SER A 58 -3.45 -14.76 20.87
CA SER A 58 -2.38 -14.89 21.86
C SER A 58 -2.36 -13.74 22.86
N PHE A 59 -2.67 -12.51 22.42
CA PHE A 59 -2.80 -11.38 23.34
C PHE A 59 -4.04 -11.51 24.24
N VAL A 60 -5.16 -11.99 23.69
CA VAL A 60 -6.39 -12.24 24.47
C VAL A 60 -6.14 -13.27 25.56
N VAL A 61 -5.44 -14.36 25.22
CA VAL A 61 -5.09 -15.41 26.19
C VAL A 61 -4.14 -14.86 27.26
N ALA A 62 -3.16 -14.04 26.88
CA ALA A 62 -2.22 -13.43 27.83
C ALA A 62 -2.88 -12.42 28.77
N ALA A 63 -3.86 -11.65 28.28
CA ALA A 63 -4.63 -10.69 29.05
C ALA A 63 -5.83 -11.32 29.78
N GLY A 64 -6.08 -12.62 29.62
CA GLY A 64 -7.20 -13.33 30.25
C GLY A 64 -8.59 -13.02 29.66
N ASN A 65 -8.82 -11.85 29.07
CA ASN A 65 -10.04 -11.51 28.34
C ASN A 65 -9.83 -10.37 27.32
N HIS A 66 -10.87 -10.12 26.50
CA HIS A 66 -10.84 -9.07 25.48
C HIS A 66 -10.93 -7.64 26.03
N CYS A 67 -11.55 -7.46 27.20
CA CYS A 67 -11.80 -6.14 27.79
C CYS A 67 -10.54 -5.52 28.40
N GLU A 68 -9.59 -6.36 28.82
CA GLU A 68 -8.28 -5.93 29.34
C GLU A 68 -7.30 -5.55 28.22
N LEU A 69 -7.64 -5.82 26.95
CA LEU A 69 -6.86 -5.36 25.82
C LEU A 69 -7.30 -3.95 25.40
N GLY A 70 -6.38 -3.00 25.44
CA GLY A 70 -6.55 -1.65 24.89
C GLY A 70 -6.63 -1.57 23.36
N PHE A 71 -6.84 -2.70 22.65
CA PHE A 71 -6.91 -2.75 21.19
C PHE A 71 -7.72 -3.97 20.72
N ILE A 72 -8.20 -3.92 19.47
CA ILE A 72 -8.94 -5.02 18.83
C ILE A 72 -8.14 -5.66 17.71
N GLU A 73 -8.59 -6.82 17.21
CA GLU A 73 -7.94 -7.53 16.09
C GLU A 73 -7.74 -6.63 14.87
N LYS A 74 -8.69 -5.73 14.60
CA LYS A 74 -8.59 -4.76 13.51
C LYS A 74 -7.37 -3.84 13.65
N ASP A 75 -6.98 -3.48 14.87
CA ASP A 75 -5.82 -2.61 15.11
C ASP A 75 -4.52 -3.36 14.82
N VAL A 76 -4.44 -4.66 15.16
CA VAL A 76 -3.32 -5.54 14.78
C VAL A 76 -3.22 -5.65 13.26
N ARG A 77 -4.34 -5.88 12.58
CA ARG A 77 -4.38 -5.98 11.11
C ARG A 77 -3.93 -4.68 10.45
N ASN A 78 -4.44 -3.55 10.92
CA ASN A 78 -4.04 -2.23 10.43
C ASN A 78 -2.54 -1.98 10.65
N TYR A 79 -1.98 -2.41 11.78
CA TYR A 79 -0.55 -2.30 12.06
C TYR A 79 0.30 -3.13 11.10
N ILE A 80 -0.06 -4.40 10.86
CA ILE A 80 0.64 -5.27 9.92
C ILE A 80 0.63 -4.64 8.52
N THR A 81 -0.54 -4.22 8.03
CA THR A 81 -0.68 -3.62 6.70
C THR A 81 0.07 -2.28 6.59
N ARG A 82 0.09 -1.45 7.63
CA ARG A 82 0.66 -0.09 7.56
C ARG A 82 2.13 -0.01 7.94
N GLU A 83 2.62 -0.84 8.83
CA GLU A 83 3.99 -0.72 9.35
C GLU A 83 4.84 -1.89 8.86
N VAL A 84 4.35 -3.13 8.96
CA VAL A 84 5.17 -4.31 8.63
C VAL A 84 5.26 -4.53 7.12
N GLN A 85 4.13 -4.45 6.41
CA GLN A 85 4.08 -4.62 4.96
C GLN A 85 4.54 -3.37 4.20
N ASN A 86 4.51 -2.18 4.81
CA ASN A 86 5.07 -0.98 4.19
C ASN A 86 6.61 -0.96 4.24
N ILE A 87 7.25 -1.59 5.24
CA ILE A 87 8.72 -1.77 5.26
C ILE A 87 9.17 -2.66 4.08
N SER A 88 8.33 -3.60 3.63
CA SER A 88 8.61 -4.47 2.47
C SER A 88 8.56 -3.76 1.12
N LYS A 89 8.16 -2.47 1.06
CA LYS A 89 7.99 -1.75 -0.20
C LYS A 89 9.30 -1.45 -0.92
N GLU A 90 10.39 -1.27 -0.18
CA GLU A 90 11.72 -1.03 -0.74
C GLU A 90 12.22 -2.27 -1.50
N ASP A 91 11.98 -3.46 -0.94
CA ASP A 91 12.40 -4.75 -1.53
C ASP A 91 11.57 -5.11 -2.77
N ASP A 92 10.28 -4.74 -2.80
CA ASP A 92 9.39 -5.05 -3.92
C ASP A 92 9.82 -4.38 -5.24
N ALA A 93 10.35 -3.16 -5.18
CA ALA A 93 10.82 -2.44 -6.37
C ALA A 93 12.15 -3.01 -6.89
N GLU A 94 13.04 -3.43 -5.98
CA GLU A 94 14.28 -4.11 -6.31
C GLU A 94 14.00 -5.49 -6.94
N GLU A 95 13.11 -6.28 -6.34
CA GLU A 95 12.65 -7.58 -6.88
C GLU A 95 12.04 -7.42 -8.28
N PHE A 96 11.26 -6.35 -8.50
CA PHE A 96 10.72 -6.02 -9.82
C PHE A 96 11.82 -5.68 -10.83
N GLY A 97 12.83 -4.90 -10.44
CA GLY A 97 14.01 -4.64 -11.27
C GLY A 97 14.76 -5.92 -11.62
N ASN A 98 14.99 -6.79 -10.64
CA ASN A 98 15.62 -8.09 -10.83
C ASN A 98 14.81 -8.99 -11.76
N TYR A 99 13.47 -8.91 -11.72
CA TYR A 99 12.61 -9.58 -12.69
C TYR A 99 12.84 -9.08 -14.12
N LEU A 100 12.87 -7.76 -14.35
CA LEU A 100 13.09 -7.19 -15.68
C LEU A 100 14.46 -7.57 -16.25
N ILE A 101 15.50 -7.57 -15.41
CA ILE A 101 16.85 -8.05 -15.78
C ILE A 101 16.79 -9.53 -16.20
N ARG A 102 16.17 -10.40 -15.39
CA ARG A 102 16.00 -11.83 -15.74
C ARG A 102 15.26 -12.04 -17.06
N MET A 103 14.29 -11.19 -17.37
CA MET A 103 13.56 -11.25 -18.65
C MET A 103 14.45 -10.85 -19.83
N LYS A 104 15.29 -9.82 -19.68
CA LYS A 104 16.29 -9.41 -20.68
C LYS A 104 17.37 -10.47 -20.91
N GLU A 105 17.84 -11.12 -19.86
CA GLU A 105 18.83 -12.20 -19.97
C GLU A 105 18.27 -13.41 -20.73
N LYS A 106 17.00 -13.77 -20.46
CA LYS A 106 16.31 -14.86 -21.17
C LYS A 106 16.04 -14.52 -22.63
N ASN A 107 15.81 -13.26 -22.95
CA ASN A 107 15.51 -12.81 -24.30
C ASN A 107 16.11 -11.44 -24.56
N GLN A 108 17.17 -11.39 -25.39
CA GLN A 108 17.85 -10.15 -25.74
C GLN A 108 16.96 -9.15 -26.48
N ASN A 109 15.85 -9.59 -27.07
CA ASN A 109 14.87 -8.73 -27.74
C ASN A 109 13.80 -8.18 -26.79
N PHE A 110 13.81 -8.58 -25.51
CA PHE A 110 13.03 -7.90 -24.47
C PHE A 110 13.62 -6.50 -24.25
N PHE A 111 12.79 -5.49 -24.09
CA PHE A 111 13.21 -4.13 -23.79
C PHE A 111 12.60 -3.68 -22.46
N PHE A 112 13.38 -2.99 -21.65
CA PHE A 112 12.87 -2.30 -20.47
C PHE A 112 13.72 -1.09 -20.11
N GLU A 113 13.09 -0.17 -19.41
CA GLU A 113 13.72 0.97 -18.77
C GLU A 113 13.09 1.13 -17.39
N LEU A 114 13.91 1.21 -16.33
CA LEU A 114 13.45 1.32 -14.95
C LEU A 114 14.18 2.47 -14.27
N HIS A 115 13.41 3.39 -13.71
CA HIS A 115 13.92 4.49 -12.90
C HIS A 115 13.33 4.43 -11.50
N LEU A 116 14.23 4.37 -10.52
CA LEU A 116 13.89 4.39 -9.10
C LEU A 116 14.11 5.80 -8.53
N GLU A 117 13.33 6.17 -7.53
CA GLU A 117 13.49 7.37 -6.71
C GLU A 117 14.41 7.08 -5.50
N GLY A 118 14.80 8.12 -4.75
CA GLY A 118 15.79 8.01 -3.66
C GLY A 118 15.40 7.11 -2.48
N ASP A 119 14.14 6.71 -2.39
CA ASP A 119 13.58 5.76 -1.42
C ASP A 119 13.38 4.35 -2.03
N HIS A 120 14.05 4.04 -3.14
CA HIS A 120 13.89 2.80 -3.91
C HIS A 120 12.47 2.58 -4.46
N CYS A 121 11.57 3.58 -4.41
CA CYS A 121 10.27 3.48 -5.06
C CYS A 121 10.40 3.62 -6.58
N ILE A 122 9.54 2.92 -7.33
CA ILE A 122 9.48 3.07 -8.79
C ILE A 122 8.95 4.47 -9.12
N LYS A 123 9.75 5.27 -9.83
CA LYS A 123 9.33 6.56 -10.40
C LYS A 123 8.59 6.34 -11.71
N HIS A 124 9.26 5.64 -12.62
CA HIS A 124 8.69 5.16 -13.87
C HIS A 124 9.42 3.89 -14.34
N ALA A 125 8.65 2.97 -14.90
CA ALA A 125 9.16 1.78 -15.55
C ALA A 125 8.42 1.58 -16.87
N PHE A 126 9.13 1.15 -17.90
CA PHE A 126 8.56 0.74 -19.17
C PHE A 126 9.14 -0.61 -19.57
N TRP A 127 8.33 -1.49 -20.15
CA TRP A 127 8.83 -2.74 -20.72
C TRP A 127 7.98 -3.22 -21.89
N ALA A 128 8.63 -3.91 -22.81
CA ALA A 128 8.02 -4.55 -23.96
C ALA A 128 8.73 -5.89 -24.23
N ASP A 129 7.96 -6.95 -24.42
CA ASP A 129 8.55 -8.23 -24.79
C ASP A 129 8.95 -8.28 -26.27
N ALA A 130 9.72 -9.29 -26.66
CA ALA A 130 10.20 -9.42 -28.03
C ALA A 130 9.07 -9.50 -29.08
N ARG A 131 7.91 -10.04 -28.69
CA ARG A 131 6.74 -10.12 -29.57
C ARG A 131 6.12 -8.75 -29.76
N SER A 132 6.03 -7.99 -28.68
CA SER A 132 5.52 -6.63 -28.66
C SER A 132 6.40 -5.69 -29.50
N MET A 133 7.72 -5.82 -29.36
CA MET A 133 8.70 -5.09 -30.18
C MET A 133 8.57 -5.45 -31.67
N ALA A 134 8.50 -6.74 -32.00
CA ALA A 134 8.33 -7.19 -33.38
C ALA A 134 6.96 -6.77 -33.96
N ALA A 135 5.90 -6.78 -33.15
CA ALA A 135 4.59 -6.32 -33.55
C ALA A 135 4.59 -4.82 -33.86
N PHE A 136 5.25 -4.01 -33.02
CA PHE A 136 5.38 -2.58 -33.27
C PHE A 136 6.11 -2.28 -34.58
N GLU A 137 7.23 -2.96 -34.84
CA GLU A 137 8.00 -2.81 -36.09
C GLU A 137 7.23 -3.30 -37.33
N TYR A 138 6.39 -4.33 -37.18
CA TYR A 138 5.68 -4.94 -38.30
C TYR A 138 4.38 -4.20 -38.67
N PHE A 139 3.67 -3.67 -37.66
CA PHE A 139 2.36 -3.05 -37.86
C PHE A 139 2.45 -1.53 -38.01
N GLU A 140 3.36 -0.84 -37.31
CA GLU A 140 3.58 0.64 -37.30
C GLU A 140 2.32 1.55 -37.20
N ASP A 141 1.12 0.99 -37.10
CA ASP A 141 -0.16 1.70 -37.17
C ASP A 141 -0.80 1.90 -35.79
N VAL A 142 -1.21 3.15 -35.56
CA VAL A 142 -2.02 3.69 -34.45
C VAL A 142 -1.75 3.05 -33.09
N VAL A 143 -0.95 3.73 -32.26
CA VAL A 143 -0.77 3.40 -30.85
C VAL A 143 -1.81 4.13 -30.00
N SER A 144 -2.62 3.37 -29.26
CA SER A 144 -3.46 3.89 -28.19
C SER A 144 -2.79 3.64 -26.83
N PHE A 145 -2.81 4.65 -25.98
CA PHE A 145 -2.33 4.57 -24.60
C PHE A 145 -3.54 4.57 -23.67
N ASP A 146 -3.79 3.44 -23.01
CA ASP A 146 -4.85 3.32 -22.01
C ASP A 146 -4.23 3.22 -20.62
N THR A 147 -4.54 4.18 -19.76
CA THR A 147 -4.21 4.10 -18.33
C THR A 147 -5.41 3.54 -17.59
N THR A 148 -5.29 2.29 -17.15
CA THR A 148 -6.24 1.80 -16.17
C THR A 148 -6.03 2.58 -14.87
N TYR A 149 -7.04 3.35 -14.45
CA TYR A 149 -7.06 4.06 -13.17
C TYR A 149 -7.05 3.02 -12.04
N ASN A 150 -5.87 2.54 -11.69
CA ASN A 150 -5.70 1.54 -10.65
C ASN A 150 -4.66 2.08 -9.69
N THR A 151 -5.11 2.79 -8.66
CA THR A 151 -4.29 3.15 -7.50
C THR A 151 -3.99 1.88 -6.72
N ASN A 152 -2.94 1.15 -7.14
CA ASN A 152 -2.44 0.01 -6.38
C ASN A 152 -1.89 0.48 -5.01
N ARG A 153 -1.51 -0.44 -4.12
CA ARG A 153 -0.97 -0.14 -2.77
C ARG A 153 0.28 0.79 -2.73
N TYR A 154 0.87 1.07 -3.88
CA TYR A 154 2.03 1.92 -4.13
C TYR A 154 1.68 3.23 -4.84
N ASN A 155 0.39 3.51 -5.09
CA ASN A 155 -0.06 4.69 -5.84
C ASN A 155 0.57 4.80 -7.24
N LEU A 156 0.81 3.66 -7.88
CA LEU A 156 1.36 3.56 -9.24
C LEU A 156 0.22 3.37 -10.24
N VAL A 157 0.27 4.10 -11.35
CA VAL A 157 -0.60 3.96 -12.52
C VAL A 157 0.04 2.95 -13.48
N LEU A 158 -0.74 1.96 -13.91
CA LEU A 158 -0.36 1.02 -14.96
C LEU A 158 -0.98 1.47 -16.28
N GLY A 159 -0.12 1.77 -17.25
CA GLY A 159 -0.48 2.10 -18.63
C GLY A 159 -0.16 0.96 -19.59
N TYR A 160 -1.01 0.76 -20.58
CA TYR A 160 -0.81 -0.20 -21.66
C TYR A 160 -0.65 0.54 -22.99
N PHE A 161 0.33 0.12 -23.77
CA PHE A 161 0.48 0.54 -25.17
C PHE A 161 -0.15 -0.52 -26.03
N VAL A 162 -1.21 -0.17 -26.75
CA VAL A 162 -1.98 -1.10 -27.57
C VAL A 162 -2.00 -0.58 -29.01
N GLY A 163 -1.48 -1.38 -29.93
CA GLY A 163 -1.59 -1.13 -31.37
C GLY A 163 -2.74 -1.90 -31.99
N VAL A 164 -2.97 -1.69 -33.29
CA VAL A 164 -3.97 -2.43 -34.07
C VAL A 164 -3.27 -3.16 -35.21
N ASN A 165 -3.50 -4.47 -35.33
CA ASN A 165 -2.94 -5.25 -36.45
C ASN A 165 -3.77 -5.06 -37.74
N TYR A 166 -3.29 -5.60 -38.87
CA TYR A 166 -3.98 -5.51 -40.18
C TYR A 166 -5.39 -6.15 -40.22
N HIS A 167 -5.77 -6.93 -39.19
CA HIS A 167 -7.10 -7.49 -39.05
C HIS A 167 -8.02 -6.63 -38.16
N GLY A 168 -7.57 -5.45 -37.74
CA GLY A 168 -8.32 -4.58 -36.84
C GLY A 168 -8.32 -5.06 -35.39
N GLN A 169 -7.41 -5.95 -34.99
CA GLN A 169 -7.36 -6.52 -33.64
C GLN A 169 -6.34 -5.79 -32.77
N SER A 170 -6.72 -5.51 -31.52
CA SER A 170 -5.84 -4.94 -30.51
C SER A 170 -4.66 -5.86 -30.20
N THR A 171 -3.45 -5.31 -30.22
CA THR A 171 -2.20 -6.00 -29.93
C THR A 171 -1.43 -5.23 -28.85
N LEU A 172 -1.07 -5.89 -27.75
CA LEU A 172 -0.24 -5.27 -26.71
C LEU A 172 1.18 -5.05 -27.24
N LEU A 173 1.66 -3.81 -27.13
CA LEU A 173 2.98 -3.36 -27.59
C LEU A 173 3.93 -3.03 -26.44
N GLY A 174 3.42 -2.91 -25.23
CA GLY A 174 4.22 -2.67 -24.04
C GLY A 174 3.38 -2.20 -22.86
N CYS A 175 4.04 -2.06 -21.73
CA CYS A 175 3.45 -1.61 -20.48
C CYS A 175 4.32 -0.53 -19.86
N ALA A 176 3.69 0.41 -19.15
CA ALA A 176 4.37 1.38 -18.30
C ALA A 176 3.78 1.38 -16.90
N LEU A 177 4.64 1.53 -15.90
CA LEU A 177 4.28 1.77 -14.50
C LEU A 177 4.81 3.15 -14.12
N MET A 178 3.95 4.04 -13.64
CA MET A 178 4.35 5.42 -13.31
C MET A 178 3.75 5.84 -11.98
N LYS A 179 4.46 6.67 -11.22
CA LYS A 179 3.89 7.30 -10.03
C LYS A 179 2.73 8.21 -10.44
N ASN A 180 1.59 8.10 -9.74
CA ASN A 180 0.48 9.03 -9.93
C ASN A 180 0.92 10.40 -9.38
N GLU A 181 1.41 11.28 -10.25
CA GLU A 181 1.63 12.68 -9.88
C GLU A 181 0.27 13.40 -9.95
N ASP A 182 -0.14 14.01 -8.83
CA ASP A 182 -1.31 14.88 -8.81
C ASP A 182 -1.12 15.96 -9.89
N ILE A 183 -2.07 16.01 -10.84
CA ILE A 183 -2.16 17.14 -11.78
C ILE A 183 -2.46 18.37 -10.92
N GLN A 184 -1.48 19.26 -10.80
CA GLN A 184 -1.62 20.55 -10.13
C GLN A 184 -2.37 21.55 -11.01
#